data_AF-A0A1B6HHZ7-F1
#
_entry.id   AF-A0A1B6HHZ7-F1
#
_cell.length_a   1.000
_cell.length_b   1.000
_cell.length_c   1.000
_cell.angle_alpha   90.00
_cell.angle_beta   90.00
_cell.angle_gamma   90.00
#
_symmetry.space_group_name_H-M   'P 1'
#
loop_
_entity.id
_entity.type
_entity.pdbx_description
1 polymer ?
#
loop_
_entity_poly.entity_id
_entity_poly.type
_entity_poly.pdbx_seq_one_letter_code
_entity_poly.pdbx_strand_id
1 'polypeptide(L)'
;GKQMLPPNVNECRSQDQRFSCFLAGDGRVNEQVNLALTHTVWMREHNRVAGELSRIHPDWSDEALFQEARRIVVAEIQHITYNEFLPIILGRTYMDKFQLSPKESGWTRLYDPELNGGITNVFATAAFRFGHSLIQGNFHGYGRFGNV
;
A
#
# COMPACT_ATOMS: atom_id res chain seq x y z
N GLY A 1 -0.70 22.84 3.93
CA GLY A 1 -0.44 21.81 2.90
C GLY A 1 -0.97 20.46 3.37
N LYS A 2 -1.00 19.44 2.50
CA LYS A 2 -1.35 18.05 2.91
C LYS A 2 -0.14 17.38 3.59
N GLN A 3 -0.39 16.45 4.52
CA GLN A 3 0.66 15.75 5.29
C GLN A 3 1.60 14.95 4.39
N MET A 4 2.90 14.99 4.65
CA MET A 4 3.88 14.08 4.04
C MET A 4 4.30 13.03 5.07
N LEU A 5 4.97 11.97 4.62
CA LEU A 5 5.60 11.01 5.54
C LEU A 5 6.59 11.73 6.47
N PRO A 6 6.78 11.24 7.70
CA PRO A 6 7.75 11.81 8.63
C PRO A 6 9.19 11.68 8.09
N PRO A 7 10.12 12.58 8.47
CA PRO A 7 11.51 12.49 8.07
C PRO A 7 12.27 11.40 8.84
N ASN A 8 13.17 10.71 8.16
CA ASN A 8 14.21 9.84 8.70
C ASN A 8 15.52 10.62 8.78
N VAL A 9 15.80 11.24 9.93
CA VAL A 9 16.99 12.12 10.13
C VAL A 9 18.34 11.39 9.98
N ASN A 10 18.32 10.06 9.99
CA ASN A 10 19.50 9.23 9.85
C ASN A 10 19.83 8.89 8.39
N GLU A 11 19.00 9.30 7.42
CA GLU A 11 19.12 8.89 6.02
C GLU A 11 18.92 10.06 5.04
N CYS A 12 19.70 10.06 3.95
CA CYS A 12 19.64 11.04 2.85
C CYS A 12 19.60 12.50 3.31
N ARG A 13 20.40 12.86 4.32
CA ARG A 13 20.42 14.22 4.85
C ARG A 13 21.09 15.16 3.86
N SER A 14 20.40 16.22 3.45
CA SER A 14 21.00 17.26 2.63
C SER A 14 22.14 17.97 3.37
N GLN A 15 23.10 18.55 2.65
CA GLN A 15 24.25 19.25 3.26
C GLN A 15 23.83 20.41 4.18
N ASP A 16 22.75 21.10 3.81
CA ASP A 16 22.14 22.17 4.60
C ASP A 16 21.18 21.66 5.69
N GLN A 17 21.05 20.34 5.84
CA GLN A 17 20.21 19.65 6.82
C GLN A 17 18.71 19.98 6.73
N ARG A 18 18.26 20.60 5.64
CA ARG A 18 16.85 20.97 5.42
C ARG A 18 15.98 19.80 4.98
N PHE A 19 16.57 18.79 4.35
CA PHE A 19 15.86 17.63 3.82
C PHE A 19 16.45 16.34 4.37
N SER A 20 15.58 15.37 4.58
CA SER A 20 15.93 14.00 4.96
C SER A 20 15.00 13.06 4.22
N CYS A 21 15.44 11.81 4.05
CA CYS A 21 14.61 10.76 3.47
C CYS A 21 13.34 10.54 4.31
N PHE A 22 12.31 9.92 3.74
CA PHE A 22 11.09 9.61 4.47
C PHE A 22 11.26 8.36 5.34
N LEU A 23 10.52 8.33 6.45
CA LEU A 23 10.34 7.17 7.30
C LEU A 23 8.97 6.54 7.03
N ALA A 24 8.95 5.22 6.85
CA ALA A 24 7.73 4.43 6.67
C ALA A 24 7.94 3.01 7.23
N GLY A 25 6.90 2.17 7.13
CA GLY A 25 6.97 0.77 7.57
C GLY A 25 7.87 -0.15 6.73
N ASP A 26 8.30 0.30 5.54
CA ASP A 26 9.28 -0.40 4.69
C ASP A 26 10.50 0.49 4.44
N GLY A 27 11.70 -0.08 4.60
CA GLY A 27 12.96 0.65 4.49
C GLY A 27 13.32 1.13 3.08
N ARG A 28 12.59 0.71 2.05
CA ARG A 28 12.82 1.10 0.65
C ARG A 28 11.92 2.25 0.21
N VAL A 29 11.18 2.88 1.12
CA VAL A 29 10.24 3.97 0.79
C VAL A 29 10.86 5.07 -0.07
N ASN A 30 12.18 5.28 0.03
CA ASN A 30 12.93 6.30 -0.71
C ASN A 30 13.61 5.80 -2.00
N GLU A 31 13.40 4.53 -2.41
CA GLU A 31 14.04 3.94 -3.60
C GLU A 31 13.66 4.67 -4.90
N GLN A 32 12.40 5.12 -5.00
CA GLN A 32 11.94 5.98 -6.09
C GLN A 32 10.75 6.85 -5.66
N VAL A 33 10.56 7.98 -6.35
CA VAL A 33 9.54 8.98 -6.01
C VAL A 33 8.11 8.41 -5.99
N ASN A 34 7.75 7.54 -6.95
CA ASN A 34 6.39 6.98 -7.01
C ASN A 34 6.11 6.06 -5.81
N LEU A 35 7.13 5.36 -5.30
CA LEU A 35 6.98 4.53 -4.11
C LEU A 35 6.74 5.40 -2.88
N ALA A 36 7.54 6.44 -2.66
CA ALA A 36 7.34 7.40 -1.57
C ALA A 36 5.95 8.07 -1.62
N LEU A 37 5.49 8.43 -2.82
CA LEU A 37 4.14 8.99 -3.03
C LEU A 37 3.06 7.97 -2.68
N THR A 38 3.21 6.71 -3.07
CA THR A 38 2.26 5.63 -2.74
C THR A 38 2.18 5.41 -1.23
N HIS A 39 3.32 5.34 -0.53
CA HIS A 39 3.34 5.28 0.93
C HIS A 39 2.66 6.49 1.58
N THR A 40 2.86 7.69 1.02
CA THR A 40 2.21 8.92 1.50
C THR A 40 0.69 8.86 1.33
N VAL A 41 0.18 8.28 0.23
CA VAL A 41 -1.26 8.09 0.00
C VAL A 41 -1.84 7.18 1.09
N TRP A 42 -1.21 6.02 1.34
CA TRP A 42 -1.69 5.08 2.36
C TRP A 42 -1.64 5.63 3.79
N MET A 43 -0.60 6.41 4.13
CA MET A 43 -0.55 7.11 5.42
C MET A 43 -1.69 8.12 5.55
N ARG A 44 -1.97 8.89 4.50
CA ARG A 44 -3.09 9.86 4.50
C ARG A 44 -4.44 9.16 4.62
N GLU A 45 -4.60 8.02 3.96
CA GLU A 45 -5.84 7.25 4.03
C GLU A 45 -6.08 6.71 5.45
N HIS A 46 -5.03 6.17 6.08
CA HIS A 46 -5.11 5.76 7.48
C HIS A 46 -5.57 6.91 8.39
N ASN A 47 -4.96 8.09 8.26
CA ASN A 47 -5.34 9.27 9.06
C ASN A 47 -6.77 9.75 8.74
N ARG A 48 -7.20 9.64 7.48
CA ARG A 48 -8.58 9.96 7.07
C ARG A 48 -9.56 9.01 7.75
N VAL A 49 -9.33 7.70 7.66
CA VAL A 49 -10.19 6.66 8.26
C VAL A 49 -10.23 6.82 9.78
N ALA A 50 -9.09 6.98 10.46
CA ALA A 50 -9.03 7.22 11.89
C ALA A 50 -9.79 8.50 12.29
N GLY A 51 -9.65 9.57 11.50
CA GLY A 51 -10.39 10.81 11.68
C GLY A 51 -11.91 10.62 11.57
N GLU A 52 -12.40 9.85 10.60
CA GLU A 52 -13.83 9.56 10.48
C GLU A 52 -14.32 8.64 11.62
N LEU A 53 -13.54 7.61 11.97
CA LEU A 53 -13.88 6.70 13.08
C LEU A 53 -13.99 7.45 14.41
N SER A 54 -13.10 8.40 14.69
CA SER A 54 -13.16 9.19 15.93
C SER A 54 -14.39 10.10 16.03
N ARG A 55 -14.97 10.50 14.89
CA ARG A 55 -16.23 11.26 14.87
C ARG A 55 -17.44 10.36 15.12
N ILE A 56 -17.40 9.12 14.64
CA ILE A 56 -18.48 8.13 14.79
C ILE A 56 -18.43 7.47 16.18
N HIS A 57 -17.23 7.26 16.71
CA HIS A 57 -16.96 6.63 18.01
C HIS A 57 -16.09 7.54 18.90
N PRO A 58 -16.67 8.61 19.50
CA PRO A 58 -15.92 9.55 20.32
C PRO A 58 -15.35 8.97 21.63
N ASP A 59 -15.85 7.81 22.04
CA ASP A 59 -15.46 7.08 23.25
C ASP A 59 -14.28 6.11 23.02
N TRP A 60 -13.88 5.89 21.78
CA TRP A 60 -12.76 5.00 21.46
C TRP A 60 -11.42 5.63 21.86
N SER A 61 -10.50 4.77 22.33
CA SER A 61 -9.12 5.17 22.57
C SER A 61 -8.35 5.33 21.26
N ASP A 62 -7.22 6.05 21.33
CA ASP A 62 -6.30 6.20 20.19
C ASP A 62 -5.85 4.85 19.62
N GLU A 63 -5.53 3.87 20.48
CA GLU A 63 -5.16 2.52 20.04
C GLU A 63 -6.29 1.81 19.27
N ALA A 64 -7.54 1.93 19.74
CA ALA A 64 -8.69 1.35 19.05
C ALA A 64 -8.89 1.99 17.67
N LEU A 65 -8.78 3.32 17.59
CA LEU A 65 -8.85 4.06 16.33
C LEU A 65 -7.75 3.65 15.36
N PHE A 66 -6.51 3.53 15.85
CA PHE A 66 -5.37 3.09 15.06
C PHE A 66 -5.57 1.68 14.50
N GLN A 67 -5.95 0.71 15.34
CA GLN A 67 -6.11 -0.67 14.88
C GLN A 67 -7.27 -0.84 13.90
N GLU A 68 -8.41 -0.19 14.13
CA GLU A 68 -9.54 -0.27 13.19
C GLU A 68 -9.26 0.46 11.88
N ALA A 69 -8.62 1.64 11.91
CA ALA A 69 -8.17 2.31 10.70
C ALA A 69 -7.16 1.46 9.92
N ARG A 70 -6.19 0.84 10.61
CA ARG A 70 -5.23 -0.10 10.02
C ARG A 70 -5.95 -1.28 9.37
N ARG A 71 -6.94 -1.87 10.05
CA ARG A 71 -7.71 -3.02 9.54
C ARG A 71 -8.47 -2.68 8.26
N ILE A 72 -9.10 -1.51 8.20
CA ILE A 72 -9.80 -1.02 7.00
C ILE A 72 -8.82 -0.80 5.84
N VAL A 73 -7.72 -0.08 6.07
CA VAL A 73 -6.69 0.17 5.03
C VAL A 73 -6.09 -1.14 4.51
N VAL A 74 -5.83 -2.12 5.38
CA VAL A 74 -5.38 -3.46 4.95
C VAL A 74 -6.42 -4.12 4.04
N ALA A 75 -7.71 -4.02 4.37
CA ALA A 75 -8.78 -4.56 3.54
C ALA A 75 -8.88 -3.84 2.18
N GLU A 76 -8.68 -2.53 2.12
CA GLU A 76 -8.62 -1.76 0.87
C GLU A 76 -7.46 -2.22 -0.02
N ILE A 77 -6.26 -2.37 0.55
CA ILE A 77 -5.08 -2.86 -0.16
C ILE A 77 -5.33 -4.27 -0.71
N GLN A 78 -5.90 -5.16 0.11
CA GLN A 78 -6.26 -6.52 -0.31
C GLN A 78 -7.30 -6.48 -1.43
N HIS A 79 -8.33 -5.66 -1.31
CA HIS A 79 -9.37 -5.54 -2.32
C HIS A 79 -8.80 -5.08 -3.66
N ILE A 80 -8.03 -3.98 -3.70
CA ILE A 80 -7.38 -3.50 -4.94
C ILE A 80 -6.45 -4.57 -5.51
N THR A 81 -5.67 -5.24 -4.66
CA THR A 81 -4.74 -6.29 -5.10
C THR A 81 -5.48 -7.43 -5.80
N TYR A 82 -6.51 -7.99 -5.17
CA TYR A 82 -7.21 -9.17 -5.70
C TYR A 82 -8.26 -8.84 -6.76
N ASN A 83 -8.88 -7.67 -6.70
CA ASN A 83 -9.96 -7.26 -7.60
C ASN A 83 -9.44 -6.56 -8.87
N GLU A 84 -8.33 -5.82 -8.78
CA GLU A 84 -7.85 -4.97 -9.89
C GLU A 84 -6.49 -5.40 -10.41
N PHE A 85 -5.52 -5.64 -9.52
CA PHE A 85 -4.14 -5.92 -9.93
C PHE A 85 -3.93 -7.36 -10.42
N LEU A 86 -4.26 -8.36 -9.59
CA LEU A 86 -4.01 -9.77 -9.91
C LEU A 86 -4.73 -10.27 -11.17
N PRO A 87 -5.99 -9.87 -11.49
CA PRO A 87 -6.63 -10.27 -12.74
C PRO A 87 -5.87 -9.84 -14.00
N ILE A 88 -5.21 -8.67 -13.96
CA ILE A 88 -4.44 -8.14 -15.08
C ILE A 88 -3.14 -8.94 -15.25
N ILE A 89 -2.49 -9.32 -14.15
CA ILE A 89 -1.21 -10.02 -14.16
C ILE A 89 -1.37 -11.53 -14.44
N LEU A 90 -2.32 -12.19 -13.77
CA LEU A 90 -2.51 -13.64 -13.82
C LEU A 90 -3.51 -14.07 -14.90
N GLY A 91 -4.44 -13.18 -15.27
CA GLY A 91 -5.55 -13.51 -16.17
C GLY A 91 -6.70 -14.25 -15.47
N ARG A 92 -7.89 -14.14 -16.07
CA ARG A 92 -9.15 -14.69 -15.51
C ARG A 92 -9.07 -16.19 -15.22
N THR A 93 -8.43 -16.97 -16.10
CA THR A 93 -8.29 -18.42 -15.93
C THR A 93 -7.65 -18.81 -14.61
N TYR A 94 -6.60 -18.10 -14.17
CA TYR A 94 -5.93 -18.38 -12.91
C TYR A 94 -6.70 -17.84 -11.70
N MET A 95 -7.32 -16.67 -11.85
CA MET A 95 -8.21 -16.12 -10.83
C MET A 95 -9.35 -17.08 -10.50
N ASP A 96 -10.00 -17.66 -11.52
CA ASP A 96 -11.09 -18.62 -11.37
C ASP A 96 -10.60 -19.96 -10.80
N LYS A 97 -9.50 -20.49 -11.34
CA LYS A 97 -8.91 -21.76 -10.89
C LYS A 97 -8.59 -21.77 -9.40
N PHE A 98 -8.11 -20.66 -8.86
CA PHE A 98 -7.72 -20.53 -7.46
C PHE A 98 -8.73 -19.77 -6.60
N GLN A 99 -9.89 -19.40 -7.16
CA GLN A 99 -10.97 -18.69 -6.46
C GLN A 99 -10.49 -17.41 -5.76
N LEU A 100 -9.64 -16.63 -6.45
CA LEU A 100 -8.96 -15.45 -5.89
C LEU A 100 -9.83 -14.18 -5.95
N SER A 101 -10.84 -14.15 -6.81
CA SER A 101 -11.70 -12.98 -6.98
C SER A 101 -12.55 -12.72 -5.72
N PRO A 102 -12.58 -11.48 -5.20
CA PRO A 102 -13.50 -11.13 -4.13
C PRO A 102 -14.96 -11.36 -4.53
N LYS A 103 -15.80 -11.69 -3.56
CA LYS A 103 -17.26 -11.78 -3.78
C LYS A 103 -17.88 -10.40 -3.79
N GLU A 104 -18.97 -10.24 -4.54
CA GLU A 104 -19.79 -9.01 -4.51
C GLU A 104 -20.43 -8.77 -3.14
N SER A 105 -20.67 -9.83 -2.37
CA SER A 105 -21.21 -9.74 -1.00
C SER A 105 -20.74 -10.90 -0.12
N GLY A 106 -20.82 -10.67 1.20
CA GLY A 106 -20.44 -11.65 2.22
C GLY A 106 -18.92 -11.85 2.32
N TRP A 107 -18.51 -13.06 2.71
CA TRP A 107 -17.11 -13.41 2.92
C TRP A 107 -16.71 -14.69 2.19
N THR A 108 -15.40 -14.86 2.00
CA THR A 108 -14.82 -16.11 1.51
C THR A 108 -14.79 -17.17 2.61
N ARG A 109 -14.80 -18.44 2.22
CA ARG A 109 -14.64 -19.59 3.14
C ARG A 109 -13.27 -20.27 2.97
N LEU A 110 -12.33 -19.58 2.32
CA LEU A 110 -11.00 -20.10 1.98
C LEU A 110 -9.98 -19.98 3.12
N TYR A 111 -10.37 -19.48 4.30
CA TYR A 111 -9.47 -19.44 5.45
C TYR A 111 -9.16 -20.88 5.88
N ASP A 112 -7.87 -21.20 5.92
CA ASP A 112 -7.34 -22.47 6.37
C ASP A 112 -6.22 -22.19 7.40
N PRO A 113 -6.39 -22.59 8.68
CA PRO A 113 -5.39 -22.35 9.71
C PRO A 113 -4.09 -23.15 9.50
N GLU A 114 -4.11 -24.23 8.71
CA GLU A 114 -2.93 -25.05 8.42
C GLU A 114 -2.16 -24.55 7.17
N LEU A 115 -2.71 -23.56 6.46
CA LEU A 115 -2.06 -22.95 5.31
C LEU A 115 -0.82 -22.16 5.74
N ASN A 116 0.34 -22.49 5.15
CA ASN A 116 1.55 -21.71 5.33
C ASN A 116 1.44 -20.36 4.60
N GLY A 117 1.24 -19.28 5.35
CA GLY A 117 1.21 -17.90 4.82
C GLY A 117 2.57 -17.26 4.52
N GLY A 118 3.66 -18.02 4.60
CA GLY A 118 5.01 -17.55 4.32
C GLY A 118 5.25 -17.26 2.84
N ILE A 119 6.05 -16.25 2.55
CA ILE A 119 6.49 -15.94 1.19
C ILE A 119 7.59 -16.90 0.77
N THR A 120 7.42 -17.59 -0.35
CA THR A 120 8.45 -18.50 -0.87
C THR A 120 9.68 -17.74 -1.36
N ASN A 121 10.86 -18.34 -1.22
CA ASN A 121 12.11 -17.71 -1.65
C ASN A 121 12.09 -17.34 -3.14
N VAL A 122 11.56 -18.22 -3.99
CA VAL A 122 11.44 -17.97 -5.44
C VAL A 122 10.57 -16.75 -5.75
N PHE A 123 9.48 -16.55 -4.99
CA PHE A 123 8.62 -15.39 -5.17
C PHE A 123 9.33 -14.10 -4.73
N ALA A 124 9.94 -14.09 -3.53
CA ALA A 124 10.60 -12.93 -2.96
C ALA A 124 11.84 -12.48 -3.74
N THR A 125 12.60 -13.42 -4.31
CA THR A 125 13.90 -13.12 -4.93
C THR A 125 13.86 -13.00 -6.44
N ALA A 126 12.91 -13.65 -7.11
CA ALA A 126 12.89 -13.72 -8.57
C ALA A 126 11.52 -13.42 -9.18
N ALA A 127 10.49 -14.22 -8.91
CA ALA A 127 9.25 -14.18 -9.70
C ALA A 127 8.52 -12.83 -9.63
N PHE A 128 8.39 -12.24 -8.44
CA PHE A 128 7.70 -10.96 -8.28
C PHE A 128 8.53 -9.75 -8.76
N ARG A 129 9.76 -9.96 -9.23
CA ARG A 129 10.57 -8.94 -9.90
C ARG A 129 10.21 -8.74 -11.37
N PHE A 130 9.21 -9.43 -11.91
CA PHE A 130 8.71 -9.19 -13.27
C PHE A 130 8.36 -7.71 -13.49
N GLY A 131 7.96 -6.99 -12.43
CA GLY A 131 7.69 -5.55 -12.47
C GLY A 131 8.87 -4.69 -12.95
N HIS A 132 10.11 -5.18 -12.87
CA HIS A 132 11.27 -4.47 -13.44
C HIS A 132 11.18 -4.33 -14.97
N SER A 133 10.47 -5.23 -15.66
CA SER A 133 10.21 -5.12 -17.11
C SER A 133 9.17 -4.04 -17.46
N LEU A 134 8.44 -3.52 -16.46
CA LEU A 134 7.40 -2.50 -16.63
C LEU A 134 7.90 -1.08 -16.36
N ILE A 135 9.14 -0.95 -15.86
CA ILE A 135 9.71 0.34 -15.49
C ILE A 135 9.98 1.17 -16.75
N GLN A 136 9.44 2.39 -16.76
CA GLN A 136 9.69 3.38 -17.80
C GLN A 136 10.97 4.17 -17.49
N GLY A 137 11.67 4.64 -18.53
CA GLY A 137 12.91 5.40 -18.38
C GLY A 137 12.72 6.84 -17.89
N ASN A 138 11.47 7.35 -17.84
CA ASN A 138 11.16 8.73 -17.52
C ASN A 138 10.01 8.84 -16.52
N PHE A 139 10.08 9.84 -15.64
CA PHE A 139 8.97 10.24 -14.77
C PHE A 139 8.23 11.42 -15.39
N HIS A 140 6.91 11.34 -15.44
CA HIS A 140 6.06 12.42 -15.92
C HIS A 140 5.33 13.06 -14.75
N GLY A 141 5.57 14.34 -14.52
CA GLY A 141 4.76 15.17 -13.64
C GLY A 141 3.63 15.80 -14.43
N TYR A 142 2.43 15.82 -13.86
CA TYR A 142 1.28 16.50 -14.46
C TYR A 142 0.74 17.54 -13.49
N GLY A 143 0.55 18.75 -13.98
CA GLY A 143 -0.14 19.82 -13.26
C GLY A 143 -1.62 19.50 -13.05
N ARG A 144 -2.31 20.38 -12.31
CA ARG A 144 -3.74 20.23 -11.97
C ARG A 144 -4.65 20.02 -13.18
N PHE A 145 -4.26 20.51 -14.36
CA PHE A 145 -5.04 20.44 -15.59
C PHE A 145 -4.46 19.44 -16.60
N GLY A 146 -3.57 18.55 -16.18
CA GLY A 146 -2.98 17.53 -17.05
C GLY A 146 -1.90 18.06 -18.01
N ASN A 147 -1.52 19.32 -17.89
CA ASN A 147 -0.36 19.88 -18.57
C ASN A 147 0.93 19.38 -17.90
N VAL A 148 1.92 18.99 -18.72
CA VAL A 148 3.27 18.63 -18.28
C VAL A 148 4.05 19.89 -17.94
#